data_AF-A0A9E3M9A2-F1
#
_entry.id   AF-A0A9E3M9A2-F1
#
_cell.length_a   1.000
_cell.length_b   1.000
_cell.length_c   1.000
_cell.angle_alpha   90.00
_cell.angle_beta   90.00
_cell.angle_gamma   90.00
#
_symmetry.space_group_name_H-M   'P 1'
#
loop_
_entity.id
_entity.type
_entity.pdbx_description
1 polymer ?
#
loop_
_entity_poly.entity_id
_entity_poly.type
_entity_poly.pdbx_seq_one_letter_code
_entity_poly.pdbx_strand_id
1 'polypeptide(L)'
;MPEFYTVLFSHPAVEAITWWDFTDQGAWQRAPAGFLRKDLTPKPAYKQLQRLIKDKWWTKTKVDLAAAGRARFRGFFGQYKITARVAGRQLTGTFSFEKSVKKAIDVQLT
;
A
#
# COMPACT_ATOMS: atom_id res chain seq x y z
N MET A 1 -1.37 18.28 -5.57
CA MET A 1 -2.22 17.22 -4.96
C MET A 1 -1.38 16.05 -4.45
N PRO A 2 -0.49 15.42 -5.25
CA PRO A 2 0.29 14.29 -4.72
C PRO A 2 1.22 14.69 -3.56
N GLU A 3 1.67 15.94 -3.51
CA GLU A 3 2.54 16.49 -2.49
C GLU A 3 1.85 16.49 -1.11
N PHE A 4 0.60 16.96 -1.05
CA PHE A 4 -0.18 17.02 0.20
C PHE A 4 -0.37 15.64 0.82
N TYR A 5 -0.81 14.67 0.01
CA TYR A 5 -0.97 13.28 0.44
C TYR A 5 0.35 12.65 0.86
N THR A 6 1.45 12.98 0.18
CA THR A 6 2.79 12.45 0.53
C THR A 6 3.30 13.02 1.84
N VAL A 7 3.11 14.31 2.10
CA VAL A 7 3.50 14.94 3.38
C VAL A 7 2.73 14.29 4.53
N LEU A 8 1.40 14.19 4.41
CA LEU A 8 0.57 13.55 5.44
C LEU A 8 0.98 12.10 5.68
N PHE A 9 1.14 11.31 4.61
CA PHE A 9 1.55 9.91 4.71
C PHE A 9 2.95 9.71 5.31
N SER A 10 3.85 10.68 5.13
CA SER A 10 5.22 10.62 5.67
C SER A 10 5.32 10.90 7.17
N HIS A 11 4.29 11.50 7.78
CA HIS A 11 4.36 11.95 9.16
C HIS A 11 3.87 10.86 10.13
N PRO A 12 4.70 10.38 11.08
CA PRO A 12 4.39 9.21 11.91
C PRO A 12 3.23 9.38 12.91
N ALA A 13 2.74 10.61 13.09
CA ALA A 13 1.57 10.95 13.91
C ALA A 13 0.25 11.00 13.11
N VAL A 14 0.30 10.88 11.77
CA VAL A 14 -0.91 10.82 10.94
C VAL A 14 -1.37 9.37 10.87
N GLU A 15 -2.56 9.10 11.41
CA GLU A 15 -3.15 7.76 11.41
C GLU A 15 -4.13 7.55 10.24
N ALA A 16 -4.76 8.61 9.74
CA ALA A 16 -5.71 8.53 8.63
C ALA A 16 -5.77 9.83 7.82
N ILE A 17 -6.08 9.70 6.53
CA ILE A 17 -6.41 10.82 5.63
C ILE A 17 -7.82 10.56 5.11
N THR A 18 -8.79 11.35 5.55
CA THR A 18 -10.19 11.24 5.14
C THR A 18 -10.54 12.29 4.09
N TRP A 19 -11.56 11.99 3.29
CA TRP A 19 -12.05 12.89 2.25
C TRP A 19 -13.57 12.89 2.26
N TRP A 20 -14.17 14.06 2.05
CA TRP A 20 -15.59 14.28 2.30
C TRP A 20 -16.50 13.55 1.30
N ASP A 21 -16.28 13.78 -0.01
CA ASP A 21 -17.06 13.15 -1.08
C ASP A 21 -16.18 12.24 -1.91
N PHE A 22 -16.53 10.95 -2.05
CA PHE A 22 -15.81 10.07 -2.98
C PHE A 22 -16.22 10.29 -4.45
N THR A 23 -17.49 10.65 -4.67
CA THR A 23 -18.12 10.85 -5.99
C THR A 23 -18.86 12.18 -6.03
N ASP A 24 -18.95 12.79 -7.21
CA ASP A 24 -19.80 13.97 -7.45
C ASP A 24 -21.30 13.66 -7.38
N GLN A 25 -21.68 12.37 -7.38
CA GLN A 25 -23.06 11.95 -7.22
C GLN A 25 -23.53 12.23 -5.78
N GLY A 26 -24.41 13.23 -5.62
CA GLY A 26 -24.92 13.61 -4.31
C GLY A 26 -23.92 14.37 -3.43
N ALA A 27 -22.80 14.84 -4.00
CA ALA A 27 -21.79 15.59 -3.29
C ALA A 27 -22.36 16.84 -2.61
N TRP A 28 -21.75 17.23 -1.48
CA TRP A 28 -22.19 18.37 -0.69
C TRP A 28 -22.28 19.64 -1.55
N GLN A 29 -23.40 20.37 -1.44
CA GLN A 29 -23.69 21.55 -2.26
C GLN A 29 -23.60 21.33 -3.78
N ARG A 30 -23.71 20.09 -4.26
CA ARG A 30 -23.52 19.72 -5.68
C ARG A 30 -22.12 20.10 -6.20
N ALA A 31 -21.15 20.26 -5.31
CA ALA A 31 -19.78 20.60 -5.67
C ALA A 31 -19.12 19.43 -6.43
N PRO A 32 -18.25 19.69 -7.41
CA PRO A 32 -17.47 18.64 -8.08
C PRO A 32 -16.26 18.20 -7.23
N ALA A 33 -16.50 17.91 -5.94
CA ALA A 33 -15.48 17.63 -4.94
C ALA A 33 -15.02 16.16 -4.88
N GLY A 34 -15.72 15.27 -5.59
CA GLY A 34 -15.42 13.84 -5.62
C GLY A 34 -14.12 13.49 -6.35
N PHE A 35 -13.58 12.31 -6.07
CA PHE A 35 -12.56 11.68 -6.92
C PHE A 35 -13.16 11.12 -8.22
N LEU A 36 -14.44 10.75 -8.18
CA LEU A 36 -15.20 10.26 -9.33
C LEU A 36 -16.23 11.31 -9.77
N ARG A 37 -16.56 11.31 -11.07
CA ARG A 37 -17.70 12.05 -11.62
C ARG A 37 -19.02 11.34 -11.25
N LYS A 38 -20.15 11.97 -11.56
CA LYS A 38 -21.50 11.43 -11.28
C LYS A 38 -21.75 10.08 -11.95
N ASP A 39 -21.13 9.83 -13.10
CA ASP A 39 -21.16 8.56 -13.85
C ASP A 39 -20.09 7.56 -13.38
N LEU A 40 -19.44 7.82 -12.24
CA LEU A 40 -18.36 7.04 -11.65
C LEU A 40 -17.06 7.01 -12.47
N THR A 41 -16.94 7.80 -13.55
CA THR A 41 -15.67 7.88 -14.28
C THR A 41 -14.60 8.62 -13.45
N PRO A 42 -13.35 8.14 -13.43
CA PRO A 42 -12.32 8.67 -12.55
C PRO A 42 -11.82 10.05 -12.98
N LYS A 43 -11.65 10.96 -12.03
CA LYS A 43 -10.96 12.23 -12.26
C LYS A 43 -9.43 12.05 -12.22
N PRO A 44 -8.64 13.02 -12.72
CA PRO A 44 -7.18 12.98 -12.59
C PRO A 44 -6.71 12.81 -11.14
N ALA A 45 -7.41 13.41 -10.17
CA ALA A 45 -7.11 13.26 -8.74
C ALA A 45 -7.22 11.80 -8.26
N TYR A 46 -8.26 11.06 -8.68
CA TYR A 46 -8.39 9.62 -8.40
C TYR A 46 -7.17 8.85 -8.89
N LYS A 47 -6.79 9.06 -10.16
CA LYS A 47 -5.66 8.35 -10.77
C LYS A 47 -4.35 8.65 -10.06
N GLN A 48 -4.13 9.89 -9.62
CA GLN A 48 -2.94 10.26 -8.85
C GLN A 48 -2.93 9.62 -7.47
N LEU A 49 -4.05 9.64 -6.75
CA LEU A 49 -4.16 8.98 -5.44
C LEU A 49 -3.97 7.46 -5.55
N GLN A 50 -4.59 6.83 -6.56
CA GLN A 50 -4.40 5.42 -6.86
C GLN A 50 -2.92 5.09 -7.14
N ARG A 51 -2.22 5.91 -7.93
CA ARG A 51 -0.78 5.72 -8.20
C ARG A 51 0.04 5.82 -6.91
N LEU A 52 -0.24 6.79 -6.04
CA LEU A 52 0.47 6.87 -4.75
C LEU A 52 0.25 5.60 -3.92
N ILE A 53 -1.00 5.18 -3.72
CA ILE A 53 -1.34 4.06 -2.84
C ILE A 53 -0.93 2.70 -3.43
N LYS A 54 -1.25 2.43 -4.70
CA LYS A 54 -1.15 1.10 -5.31
C LYS A 54 0.14 0.86 -6.10
N ASP A 55 0.91 1.91 -6.37
CA ASP A 55 2.17 1.79 -7.11
C ASP A 55 3.34 2.27 -6.24
N LYS A 56 3.30 3.49 -5.71
CA LYS A 56 4.44 4.05 -4.95
C LYS A 56 4.56 3.54 -3.51
N TRP A 57 3.46 3.45 -2.78
CA TRP A 57 3.46 3.04 -1.37
C TRP A 57 3.14 1.56 -1.17
N TRP A 58 2.82 0.85 -2.25
CA TRP A 58 2.68 -0.60 -2.20
C TRP A 58 4.03 -1.24 -2.44
N THR A 59 4.60 -1.84 -1.39
CA THR A 59 5.89 -2.50 -1.48
C THR A 59 5.82 -3.71 -2.40
N LYS A 60 6.56 -3.65 -3.51
CA LYS A 60 6.84 -4.78 -4.40
C LYS A 60 8.35 -4.88 -4.57
N THR A 61 8.93 -5.98 -4.11
CA THR A 61 10.39 -6.15 -4.15
C THR A 61 10.77 -7.61 -4.36
N LYS A 62 11.99 -7.81 -4.86
CA LYS A 62 12.67 -9.10 -4.95
C LYS A 62 13.98 -8.98 -4.20
N VAL A 63 14.26 -9.95 -3.35
CA VAL A 63 15.47 -9.98 -2.52
C VAL A 63 16.05 -11.38 -2.57
N ASP A 64 17.37 -11.47 -2.55
CA ASP A 64 18.05 -12.76 -2.47
C ASP A 64 17.98 -13.29 -1.03
N LEU A 65 17.82 -14.61 -0.92
CA LEU A 65 17.90 -15.30 0.36
C LEU A 65 19.38 -15.39 0.77
N ALA A 66 19.71 -14.80 1.91
CA ALA A 66 21.00 -14.99 2.55
C ALA A 66 21.11 -16.41 3.15
N ALA A 67 22.30 -16.72 3.66
CA ALA A 67 22.54 -17.96 4.41
C ALA A 67 21.48 -18.17 5.51
N ALA A 68 21.09 -19.43 5.72
CA ALA A 68 20.03 -19.83 6.66
C ALA A 68 18.63 -19.27 6.35
N GLY A 69 18.32 -18.98 5.08
CA GLY A 69 16.94 -18.66 4.64
C GLY A 69 16.44 -17.28 5.08
N ARG A 70 17.35 -16.35 5.42
CA ARG A 70 16.97 -15.00 5.84
C ARG A 70 16.95 -14.03 4.66
N ALA A 71 16.00 -13.10 4.69
CA ALA A 71 15.93 -11.99 3.75
C ALA A 71 15.79 -10.66 4.49
N ARG A 72 16.31 -9.58 3.90
CA ARG A 72 16.12 -8.20 4.39
C ARG A 72 15.41 -7.41 3.31
N PHE A 73 14.39 -6.66 3.71
CA PHE A 73 13.70 -5.74 2.81
C PHE A 73 13.30 -4.46 3.57
N ARG A 74 13.03 -3.40 2.81
CA ARG A 74 12.40 -2.18 3.30
C ARG A 74 11.03 -2.08 2.64
N GLY A 75 10.00 -1.81 3.42
CA GLY A 75 8.63 -1.68 2.92
C GLY A 75 7.76 -0.86 3.86
N PHE A 76 6.57 -0.52 3.39
CA PHE A 76 5.51 0.08 4.20
C PHE A 76 4.79 -0.98 5.05
N PHE A 77 4.17 -0.57 6.15
CA PHE A 77 3.39 -1.48 6.98
C PHE A 77 2.17 -2.03 6.22
N GLY A 78 1.79 -3.27 6.51
CA GLY A 78 0.65 -3.93 5.88
C GLY A 78 0.82 -5.44 5.76
N GLN A 79 -0.08 -6.06 5.01
CA GLN A 79 -0.04 -7.49 4.72
C GLN A 79 0.80 -7.77 3.49
N TYR A 80 1.63 -8.80 3.59
CA TYR A 80 2.53 -9.23 2.54
C TYR A 80 2.24 -10.66 2.13
N LYS A 81 2.40 -10.91 0.83
CA LYS A 81 2.56 -12.26 0.27
C LYS A 81 4.01 -12.41 -0.16
N ILE A 82 4.66 -13.47 0.29
CA ILE A 82 5.99 -13.86 -0.16
C ILE A 82 5.88 -15.06 -1.09
N THR A 83 6.79 -15.11 -2.07
CA THR A 83 6.95 -16.25 -2.96
C THR A 83 8.44 -16.53 -3.08
N ALA A 84 8.85 -17.76 -2.80
CA ALA A 84 10.24 -18.20 -2.88
C ALA A 84 10.35 -19.39 -3.85
N ARG A 85 11.51 -19.52 -4.49
CA ARG A 85 11.87 -20.71 -5.27
C ARG A 85 12.98 -21.46 -4.53
N VAL A 86 12.71 -22.70 -4.15
CA VAL A 86 13.66 -23.56 -3.43
C VAL A 86 13.69 -24.90 -4.13
N ALA A 87 14.88 -25.35 -4.56
CA ALA A 87 15.07 -26.63 -5.25
C ALA A 87 14.07 -26.87 -6.41
N GLY A 88 13.79 -25.84 -7.21
CA GLY A 88 12.87 -25.91 -8.35
C GLY A 88 11.37 -25.83 -8.01
N ARG A 89 10.99 -25.83 -6.72
CA ARG A 89 9.60 -25.68 -6.27
C ARG A 89 9.31 -24.23 -5.90
N GLN A 90 8.10 -23.76 -6.22
CA GLN A 90 7.60 -22.47 -5.78
C GLN A 90 6.82 -22.65 -4.48
N LEU A 91 7.22 -21.94 -3.44
CA LEU A 91 6.54 -21.92 -2.14
C LEU A 91 5.99 -20.52 -1.88
N THR A 92 4.87 -20.45 -1.15
CA THR A 92 4.23 -19.18 -0.81
C THR A 92 3.91 -19.08 0.66
N GLY A 93 3.91 -17.86 1.18
CA GLY A 93 3.52 -17.57 2.55
C GLY A 93 2.97 -16.16 2.67
N THR A 94 2.42 -15.84 3.82
CA THR A 94 1.93 -14.51 4.14
C THR A 94 2.42 -14.07 5.51
N PHE A 95 2.57 -12.76 5.68
CA PHE A 95 2.90 -12.18 6.98
C PHE A 95 2.37 -10.74 7.09
N SER A 96 2.19 -10.27 8.32
CA SER A 96 1.86 -8.88 8.62
C SER A 96 3.12 -8.13 9.05
N PHE A 97 3.38 -6.98 8.43
CA PHE A 97 4.43 -6.06 8.85
C PHE A 97 3.80 -4.86 9.56
N GLU A 98 3.97 -4.79 10.87
CA GLU A 98 3.33 -3.78 11.71
C GLU A 98 4.36 -2.89 12.43
N LYS A 99 3.94 -1.68 12.82
CA LYS A 99 4.79 -0.68 13.50
C LYS A 99 5.35 -1.18 14.85
N SER A 100 4.64 -2.12 15.48
CA SER A 100 5.00 -2.79 16.74
C SER A 100 6.14 -3.81 16.58
N VAL A 101 6.37 -4.34 15.38
CA VAL A 101 7.35 -5.40 15.14
C VAL A 101 8.77 -4.83 15.24
N LYS A 102 9.55 -5.31 16.22
CA LYS A 102 10.96 -4.91 16.44
C LYS A 102 11.98 -6.02 16.14
N LYS A 103 11.49 -7.24 15.87
CA LYS A 103 12.32 -8.44 15.64
C LYS A 103 12.07 -8.98 14.23
N ALA A 104 12.87 -9.96 13.83
CA ALA A 104 12.63 -10.71 12.60
C ALA A 104 11.25 -11.39 12.63
N ILE A 105 10.65 -11.53 11.46
CA ILE A 105 9.38 -12.23 11.27
C ILE A 105 9.70 -13.58 10.65
N ASP A 106 9.38 -14.66 11.35
CA ASP A 106 9.47 -16.00 10.80
C ASP A 106 8.22 -16.29 9.97
N VAL A 107 8.42 -16.75 8.74
CA VAL A 107 7.33 -17.01 7.78
C VAL A 107 7.42 -18.46 7.33
N GLN A 108 6.36 -19.20 7.58
CA GLN A 108 6.21 -20.56 7.07
C GLN A 108 5.76 -20.50 5.61
N LEU A 109 6.45 -21.23 4.74
CA LEU A 109 6.12 -21.32 3.33
C LEU A 109 5.53 -22.69 3.03
N THR A 110 4.46 -22.73 2.25
CA THR A 110 3.79 -23.95 1.77
C THR A 110 3.75 -24.01 0.25
#